data_AF-A0A8S0FNE4-F1
#
_entry.id   AF-A0A8S0FNE4-F1
#
_cell.length_a   1.000
_cell.length_b   1.000
_cell.length_c   1.000
_cell.angle_alpha   90.00
_cell.angle_beta   90.00
_cell.angle_gamma   90.00
#
_symmetry.space_group_name_H-M   'P 1'
#
loop_
_entity.id
_entity.type
_entity.pdbx_description
1 polymer ?
#
loop_
_entity_poly.entity_id
_entity_poly.type
_entity_poly.pdbx_seq_one_letter_code
_entity_poly.pdbx_strand_id
1 'polypeptide(L)'
;MKIFKFTPENNLFYGYILEDMKTGFNILREIMVEGYRPSIARLYDAEDGTQHFTHFADGKCVLIFMAEGNPRIAKATGEGIAEIVARYPQCQRVDSKLIETWFNNLNWGPDKVAAERVQILKTGNMGFTTEVSGCWSCIHEIYEPVFQQRY
;
A
#
# COMPACT_ATOMS: atom_id res chain seq x y z
N MET A 1 -16.07 20.49 -11.77
CA MET A 1 -15.20 19.83 -10.77
C MET A 1 -16.01 19.64 -9.50
N LYS A 2 -16.02 18.43 -8.91
CA LYS A 2 -16.65 18.21 -7.60
C LYS A 2 -15.60 18.51 -6.51
N ILE A 3 -15.98 19.28 -5.51
CA ILE A 3 -15.12 19.66 -4.38
C ILE A 3 -15.73 19.03 -3.12
N PHE A 4 -14.88 18.44 -2.29
CA PHE A 4 -15.25 17.85 -1.02
C PHE A 4 -14.56 18.60 0.12
N LYS A 5 -15.14 18.55 1.32
CA LYS A 5 -14.54 19.17 2.50
C LYS A 5 -13.25 18.42 2.86
N PHE A 6 -12.16 19.16 3.01
CA PHE A 6 -10.88 18.64 3.49
C PHE A 6 -10.89 18.58 5.02
N THR A 7 -10.66 17.39 5.59
CA THR A 7 -10.68 17.13 7.04
C THR A 7 -9.52 16.20 7.44
N PRO A 8 -8.26 16.66 7.28
CA PRO A 8 -7.07 15.84 7.56
C PRO A 8 -6.94 15.41 9.02
N GLU A 9 -7.57 16.14 9.95
CA GLU A 9 -7.60 15.82 11.38
C GLU A 9 -8.29 14.48 11.69
N ASN A 10 -9.06 13.94 10.74
CA ASN A 10 -9.76 12.66 10.88
C ASN A 10 -9.04 11.50 10.17
N ASN A 11 -7.83 11.72 9.64
CA ASN A 11 -7.09 10.68 8.95
C ASN A 11 -6.63 9.60 9.93
N LEU A 12 -6.97 8.35 9.62
CA LEU A 12 -6.55 7.17 10.37
C LEU A 12 -5.69 6.30 9.46
N PHE A 13 -4.44 6.09 9.87
CA PHE A 13 -3.46 5.33 9.10
C PHE A 13 -3.25 3.93 9.67
N TYR A 14 -3.21 2.95 8.78
CA TYR A 14 -3.01 1.55 9.12
C TYR A 14 -1.93 0.96 8.22
N GLY A 15 -0.98 0.26 8.83
CA GLY A 15 0.08 -0.44 8.13
C GLY A 15 0.27 -1.82 8.74
N TYR A 16 0.53 -2.80 7.88
CA TYR A 16 0.75 -4.19 8.25
C TYR A 16 1.89 -4.79 7.42
N ILE A 17 2.66 -5.65 8.05
CA ILE A 17 3.66 -6.50 7.40
C ILE A 17 3.08 -7.91 7.28
N LEU A 18 3.31 -8.58 6.16
CA LEU A 18 2.81 -9.91 5.86
C LEU A 18 3.81 -10.70 5.00
N GLU A 19 3.77 -12.02 5.10
CA GLU A 19 4.75 -12.91 4.44
C GLU A 19 4.58 -12.98 2.92
N ASP A 20 3.34 -12.85 2.42
CA ASP A 20 3.04 -13.11 1.01
C ASP A 20 1.94 -12.20 0.43
N MET A 21 1.99 -11.99 -0.89
CA MET A 21 1.03 -11.15 -1.62
C MET A 21 -0.38 -11.73 -1.65
N LYS A 22 -0.53 -13.06 -1.61
CA LYS A 22 -1.84 -13.72 -1.69
C LYS A 22 -2.69 -13.40 -0.47
N THR A 23 -2.10 -13.44 0.73
CA THR A 23 -2.72 -13.00 1.97
C THR A 23 -3.18 -11.55 1.86
N GLY A 24 -2.34 -10.66 1.33
CA GLY A 24 -2.68 -9.25 1.14
C GLY A 24 -3.86 -9.04 0.19
N PHE A 25 -3.89 -9.74 -0.95
CA PHE A 25 -5.02 -9.70 -1.88
C PHE A 25 -6.32 -10.19 -1.25
N ASN A 26 -6.27 -11.25 -0.43
CA ASN A 26 -7.45 -11.76 0.28
C ASN A 26 -8.01 -10.72 1.26
N ILE A 27 -7.14 -10.08 2.05
CA ILE A 27 -7.52 -9.02 2.99
C ILE A 27 -8.12 -7.82 2.24
N LEU A 28 -7.47 -7.36 1.17
CA LEU A 28 -7.98 -6.26 0.33
C LEU A 28 -9.38 -6.57 -0.20
N ARG A 29 -9.58 -7.78 -0.73
CA ARG A 29 -10.87 -8.24 -1.23
C ARG A 29 -11.92 -8.24 -0.13
N GLU A 30 -11.60 -8.81 1.03
CA GLU A 30 -12.54 -8.92 2.17
C GLU A 30 -13.00 -7.56 2.66
N ILE A 31 -12.07 -6.61 2.86
CA ILE A 31 -12.39 -5.22 3.23
C ILE A 31 -13.36 -4.57 2.24
N MET A 32 -13.08 -4.71 0.94
CA MET A 32 -13.93 -4.13 -0.10
C MET A 32 -15.31 -4.81 -0.21
N VAL A 33 -15.37 -6.13 -0.04
CA VAL A 33 -16.62 -6.93 -0.13
C VAL A 33 -17.52 -6.69 1.07
N GLU A 34 -16.96 -6.52 2.28
CA GLU A 34 -17.71 -6.12 3.48
C GLU A 34 -18.22 -4.68 3.41
N GLY A 35 -17.85 -3.93 2.36
CA GLY A 35 -18.40 -2.60 2.05
C GLY A 35 -17.61 -1.44 2.64
N TYR A 36 -16.47 -1.70 3.28
CA TYR A 36 -15.57 -0.65 3.73
C TYR A 36 -14.90 0.05 2.54
N ARG A 37 -14.74 1.38 2.65
CA ARG A 37 -14.19 2.23 1.58
C ARG A 37 -13.04 3.08 2.12
N PRO A 38 -11.87 2.49 2.38
CA PRO A 38 -10.70 3.28 2.72
C PRO A 38 -10.35 4.23 1.56
N SER A 39 -9.83 5.41 1.88
CA SER A 39 -9.37 6.37 0.88
C SER A 39 -8.05 5.93 0.24
N ILE A 40 -7.25 5.14 0.95
CA ILE A 40 -6.07 4.46 0.42
C ILE A 40 -6.13 2.98 0.78
N ALA A 41 -5.85 2.12 -0.18
CA ALA A 41 -5.57 0.71 0.01
C ALA A 41 -4.41 0.34 -0.93
N ARG A 42 -3.28 -0.09 -0.40
CA ARG A 42 -2.10 -0.49 -1.20
C ARG A 42 -1.44 -1.71 -0.60
N LEU A 43 -1.02 -2.62 -1.47
CA LEU A 43 -0.23 -3.78 -1.13
C LEU A 43 1.06 -3.73 -1.94
N TYR A 44 2.18 -3.72 -1.23
CA TYR A 44 3.53 -3.77 -1.78
C TYR A 44 4.08 -5.17 -1.57
N ASP A 45 4.77 -5.71 -2.56
CA ASP A 45 5.47 -6.97 -2.40
C ASP A 45 6.76 -6.81 -1.57
N ALA A 46 7.48 -7.91 -1.37
CA ALA A 46 8.72 -7.92 -0.60
C ALA A 46 9.79 -7.01 -1.22
N GLU A 47 9.95 -7.02 -2.54
CA GLU A 47 10.98 -6.26 -3.25
C GLU A 47 10.71 -4.75 -3.13
N ASP A 48 9.48 -4.32 -3.43
CA ASP A 48 9.06 -2.93 -3.25
C ASP A 48 9.09 -2.52 -1.76
N GLY A 49 8.76 -3.46 -0.87
CA GLY A 49 8.91 -3.36 0.58
C GLY A 49 10.33 -2.94 0.96
N THR A 50 11.33 -3.59 0.37
CA THR A 50 12.75 -3.25 0.58
C THR A 50 13.21 -1.97 -0.08
N GLN A 51 12.46 -1.37 -1.01
CA GLN A 51 12.83 -0.07 -1.59
C GLN A 51 12.21 1.09 -0.82
N HIS A 52 10.94 0.96 -0.43
CA HIS A 52 10.17 2.04 0.16
C HIS A 52 10.10 1.99 1.69
N PHE A 53 10.30 0.82 2.28
CA PHE A 53 10.04 0.56 3.70
C PHE A 53 11.18 -0.20 4.39
N THR A 54 12.42 -0.03 3.93
CA THR A 54 13.65 -0.65 4.47
C THR A 54 13.75 -0.64 6.00
N HIS A 55 13.24 0.41 6.63
CA HIS A 55 13.31 0.65 8.06
C HIS A 55 12.33 -0.21 8.89
N PHE A 56 11.38 -0.91 8.28
CA PHE A 56 10.48 -1.82 9.01
C PHE A 56 10.00 -3.07 8.26
N ALA A 57 10.01 -3.08 6.93
CA ALA A 57 9.43 -4.19 6.16
C ALA A 57 10.23 -5.48 6.24
N ASP A 58 11.55 -5.42 6.48
CA ASP A 58 12.42 -6.59 6.69
C ASP A 58 12.28 -7.68 5.62
N GLY A 59 12.20 -7.29 4.34
CA GLY A 59 12.05 -8.21 3.21
C GLY A 59 10.66 -8.85 3.08
N LYS A 60 9.65 -8.31 3.78
CA LYS A 60 8.26 -8.77 3.73
C LYS A 60 7.37 -7.80 2.96
N CYS A 61 6.19 -8.28 2.58
CA CYS A 61 5.18 -7.46 1.93
C CYS A 61 4.61 -6.43 2.91
N VAL A 62 4.09 -5.31 2.38
CA VAL A 62 3.52 -4.22 3.19
C VAL A 62 2.12 -3.88 2.71
N LEU A 63 1.14 -3.97 3.61
CA LEU A 63 -0.26 -3.63 3.36
C LEU A 63 -0.62 -2.34 4.09
N ILE A 64 -1.15 -1.36 3.36
CA ILE A 64 -1.43 -0.01 3.84
C ILE A 64 -2.89 0.33 3.61
N PHE A 65 -3.51 0.93 4.62
CA PHE A 65 -4.81 1.58 4.51
C PHE A 65 -4.81 2.99 5.10
N MET A 66 -5.69 3.84 4.56
CA MET A 66 -6.10 5.09 5.17
C MET A 66 -7.61 5.20 5.18
N ALA A 67 -8.18 5.62 6.30
CA ALA A 67 -9.58 6.05 6.40
C ALA A 67 -9.61 7.56 6.66
N GLU A 68 -10.48 8.29 5.96
CA GLU A 68 -10.58 9.76 6.06
C GLU A 68 -12.03 10.24 6.03
N GLY A 69 -12.21 11.56 6.19
CA GLY A 69 -13.49 12.23 6.01
C GLY A 69 -14.26 12.41 7.31
N ASN A 70 -15.57 12.11 7.31
CA ASN A 70 -16.38 12.23 8.52
C ASN A 70 -15.81 11.33 9.63
N PRO A 71 -15.58 11.82 10.85
CA PRO A 71 -14.90 11.06 11.89
C PRO A 71 -15.61 9.75 12.27
N ARG A 72 -16.95 9.70 12.17
CA ARG A 72 -17.72 8.47 12.44
C ARG A 72 -17.52 7.42 11.35
N ILE A 73 -17.40 7.84 10.09
CA ILE A 73 -17.17 6.96 8.95
C ILE A 73 -15.72 6.49 8.93
N ALA A 74 -14.77 7.41 9.15
CA ALA A 74 -13.35 7.09 9.23
C ALA A 74 -13.09 6.06 10.33
N LYS A 75 -13.66 6.29 11.53
CA LYS A 75 -13.58 5.35 12.65
C LYS A 75 -14.17 3.98 12.31
N ALA A 76 -15.40 3.91 11.80
CA ALA A 76 -16.03 2.64 11.46
C ALA A 76 -15.26 1.86 10.38
N THR A 77 -14.74 2.57 9.37
CA THR A 77 -13.88 1.98 8.33
C THR A 77 -12.59 1.43 8.92
N GLY A 78 -11.93 2.23 9.78
CA GLY A 78 -10.69 1.85 10.42
C GLY A 78 -10.81 0.69 11.40
N GLU A 79 -11.89 0.64 12.18
CA GLU A 79 -12.23 -0.48 13.07
C GLU A 79 -12.49 -1.76 12.25
N GLY A 80 -13.29 -1.66 11.19
CA GLY A 80 -13.53 -2.79 10.28
C GLY A 80 -12.27 -3.36 9.63
N ILE A 81 -11.37 -2.49 9.17
CA ILE A 81 -10.06 -2.91 8.66
C ILE A 81 -9.29 -3.68 9.74
N ALA A 82 -9.19 -3.13 10.95
CA ALA A 82 -8.46 -3.77 12.04
C ALA A 82 -9.06 -5.13 12.42
N GLU A 83 -10.39 -5.25 12.47
CA GLU A 83 -11.09 -6.51 12.75
C GLU A 83 -10.89 -7.57 11.67
N ILE A 84 -10.88 -7.17 10.39
CA ILE A 84 -10.61 -8.08 9.27
C ILE A 84 -9.17 -8.57 9.34
N VAL A 85 -8.20 -7.66 9.45
CA VAL A 85 -6.78 -8.03 9.49
C VAL A 85 -6.44 -8.88 10.72
N ALA A 86 -7.11 -8.67 11.85
CA ALA A 86 -6.92 -9.48 13.05
C ALA A 86 -7.25 -10.97 12.87
N ARG A 87 -8.01 -11.35 11.83
CA ARG A 87 -8.26 -12.76 11.47
C ARG A 87 -7.04 -13.45 10.82
N TYR A 88 -6.02 -12.68 10.45
CA TYR A 88 -4.80 -13.13 9.80
C TYR A 88 -3.64 -12.99 10.79
N PRO A 89 -3.36 -14.00 11.64
CA PRO A 89 -2.36 -13.91 12.69
C PRO A 89 -0.93 -13.70 12.18
N GLN A 90 -0.67 -13.98 10.90
CA GLN A 90 0.59 -13.70 10.23
C GLN A 90 0.80 -12.21 9.90
N CYS A 91 -0.22 -11.37 10.02
CA CYS A 91 -0.12 -9.95 9.76
C CYS A 91 0.32 -9.19 11.02
N GLN A 92 1.44 -8.50 10.94
CA GLN A 92 1.95 -7.68 12.04
C GLN A 92 1.65 -6.21 11.79
N ARG A 93 0.94 -5.56 12.72
CA ARG A 93 0.68 -4.12 12.64
C ARG A 93 1.96 -3.31 12.89
N VAL A 94 2.15 -2.25 12.12
CA VAL A 94 3.24 -1.27 12.32
C VAL A 94 2.71 0.03 12.91
N ASP A 95 3.62 0.88 13.40
CA ASP A 95 3.27 2.21 13.91
C ASP A 95 2.62 3.04 12.79
N SER A 96 1.43 3.59 13.07
CA SER A 96 0.68 4.43 12.14
C SER A 96 1.46 5.66 11.66
N LYS A 97 2.41 6.16 12.47
CA LYS A 97 3.27 7.29 12.08
C LYS A 97 4.17 6.99 10.88
N LEU A 98 4.54 5.72 10.68
CA LEU A 98 5.33 5.30 9.51
C LEU A 98 4.50 5.47 8.23
N ILE A 99 3.22 5.13 8.29
CA ILE A 99 2.29 5.26 7.18
C ILE A 99 1.92 6.72 6.93
N GLU A 100 1.73 7.51 7.98
CA GLU A 100 1.55 8.97 7.87
C GLU A 100 2.76 9.62 7.19
N THR A 101 3.97 9.25 7.60
CA THR A 101 5.22 9.76 7.02
C THR A 101 5.33 9.38 5.54
N TRP A 102 5.01 8.13 5.20
CA TRP A 102 4.94 7.67 3.82
C TRP A 102 3.92 8.48 3.00
N PHE A 103 2.71 8.67 3.52
CA PHE A 103 1.65 9.42 2.84
C PHE A 103 2.05 10.86 2.55
N ASN A 104 2.67 11.54 3.53
CA ASN A 104 3.13 12.92 3.39
C ASN A 104 4.29 13.07 2.38
N ASN A 105 5.01 11.99 2.08
CA ASN A 105 6.14 11.97 1.14
C ASN A 105 5.86 11.19 -0.15
N LEU A 106 4.60 10.82 -0.37
CA LEU A 106 4.18 9.96 -1.47
C LEU A 106 4.42 10.58 -2.85
N ASN A 107 4.19 11.89 -2.97
CA ASN A 107 4.30 12.58 -4.25
C ASN A 107 5.76 12.79 -4.66
N TRP A 108 5.97 12.79 -5.97
CA TRP A 108 7.27 13.10 -6.57
C TRP A 108 7.37 14.58 -6.91
N GLY A 109 8.36 15.25 -6.34
CA GLY A 109 8.73 16.61 -6.70
C GLY A 109 9.80 16.63 -7.81
N PRO A 110 10.08 17.82 -8.37
CA PRO A 110 11.15 18.01 -9.36
C PRO A 110 12.52 17.53 -8.90
N ASP A 111 12.77 17.58 -7.59
CA ASP A 111 13.98 17.10 -6.92
C ASP A 111 14.17 15.59 -7.10
N LYS A 112 13.12 14.78 -6.89
CA LYS A 112 13.20 13.31 -7.07
C LYS A 112 13.46 12.93 -8.52
N VAL A 113 12.83 13.64 -9.46
CA VAL A 113 13.06 13.44 -10.92
C VAL A 113 14.50 13.79 -11.30
N ALA A 114 15.05 14.87 -10.75
CA ALA A 114 16.44 15.26 -10.98
C ALA A 114 17.42 14.21 -10.41
N ALA A 115 17.13 13.68 -9.21
CA ALA A 115 17.94 12.63 -8.59
C ALA A 115 17.94 11.33 -9.41
N GLU A 116 16.78 10.92 -9.93
CA GLU A 116 16.66 9.74 -10.79
C GLU A 116 17.52 9.87 -12.06
N ARG A 117 17.53 11.03 -12.72
CA ARG A 117 18.39 11.27 -13.89
C ARG A 117 19.87 11.05 -13.58
N VAL A 118 20.33 11.53 -12.41
CA VAL A 118 21.72 11.32 -11.96
C VAL A 118 21.99 9.84 -11.70
N GLN A 119 21.04 9.11 -11.10
CA GLN A 119 21.17 7.68 -10.86
C GLN A 119 21.25 6.88 -12.17
N ILE A 120 20.39 7.18 -13.15
CA ILE A 120 20.40 6.54 -14.47
C ILE A 120 21.76 6.73 -15.15
N LEU A 121 22.27 7.97 -15.17
CA LEU A 121 23.58 8.27 -15.79
C LEU A 121 24.74 7.53 -15.10
N LYS A 122 24.65 7.30 -13.78
CA LYS A 122 25.71 6.60 -13.02
C LYS A 122 25.65 5.08 -13.15
N THR A 123 24.45 4.51 -13.24
CA THR A 123 24.26 3.05 -13.15
C THR A 123 23.95 2.40 -14.50
N GLY A 124 23.48 3.17 -15.47
CA GLY A 124 22.92 2.65 -16.72
C GLY A 124 21.57 1.96 -16.55
N ASN A 125 21.02 1.89 -15.32
CA ASN A 125 19.75 1.24 -15.04
C ASN A 125 18.60 2.21 -15.30
N MET A 126 17.58 1.74 -16.01
CA MET A 126 16.36 2.50 -16.30
C MET A 126 15.14 1.69 -15.87
N GLY A 127 14.25 2.32 -15.10
CA GLY A 127 12.98 1.73 -14.69
C GLY A 127 11.84 2.14 -15.62
N PHE A 128 10.91 1.22 -15.87
CA PHE A 128 9.65 1.51 -16.54
C PHE A 128 8.50 0.99 -15.69
N THR A 129 7.42 1.77 -15.60
CA THR A 129 6.18 1.33 -14.93
C THR A 129 5.22 0.78 -15.98
N THR A 130 4.65 -0.40 -15.71
CA THR A 130 3.54 -0.97 -16.48
C THR A 130 2.39 -1.23 -15.52
N GLU A 131 1.19 -0.83 -15.91
CA GLU A 131 -0.01 -1.01 -15.11
C GLU A 131 -0.98 -1.96 -15.81
N VAL A 132 -1.56 -2.88 -15.05
CA VAL A 132 -2.60 -3.81 -15.49
C VAL A 132 -3.75 -3.80 -14.50
N SER A 133 -4.93 -4.23 -14.94
CA SER A 133 -6.08 -4.45 -14.05
C SER A 133 -6.59 -5.87 -14.22
N GLY A 134 -7.04 -6.47 -13.12
CA GLY A 134 -7.53 -7.84 -13.08
C GLY A 134 -8.64 -8.00 -12.04
N CYS A 135 -9.50 -9.00 -12.25
CA CYS A 135 -10.49 -9.38 -11.25
C CYS A 135 -9.80 -10.01 -10.03
N TRP A 136 -10.50 -10.01 -8.89
CA TRP A 136 -10.01 -10.66 -7.67
C TRP A 136 -9.64 -12.14 -7.87
N SER A 137 -10.29 -12.82 -8.81
CA SER A 137 -10.03 -14.23 -9.13
C SER A 137 -8.72 -14.46 -9.89
N CYS A 138 -8.14 -13.46 -10.54
CA CYS A 138 -6.96 -13.64 -11.40
C CYS A 138 -5.78 -12.71 -11.07
N ILE A 139 -5.96 -11.65 -10.27
CA ILE A 139 -4.89 -10.67 -10.05
C ILE A 139 -3.61 -11.28 -9.44
N HIS A 140 -3.76 -12.24 -8.53
CA HIS A 140 -2.62 -12.97 -7.96
C HIS A 140 -1.95 -13.90 -8.99
N GLU A 141 -2.76 -14.55 -9.84
CA GLU A 141 -2.26 -15.41 -10.93
C GLU A 141 -1.55 -14.62 -12.04
N ILE A 142 -1.86 -13.33 -12.19
CA ILE A 142 -1.12 -12.40 -13.07
C ILE A 142 0.19 -11.98 -12.41
N TYR A 143 0.19 -11.72 -11.09
CA TYR A 143 1.37 -11.28 -10.36
C TYR A 143 2.47 -12.35 -10.33
N GLU A 144 2.12 -13.60 -9.99
CA GLU A 144 3.07 -14.68 -9.72
C GLU A 144 4.06 -14.93 -10.89
N PRO A 145 3.61 -15.07 -12.16
CA PRO A 145 4.51 -15.32 -13.28
C PRO A 145 5.37 -14.11 -13.63
N VAL A 146 4.84 -12.88 -13.48
CA VAL A 146 5.60 -11.65 -13.74
C VAL A 146 6.76 -11.52 -12.75
N PHE A 147 6.53 -11.92 -11.49
CA PHE A 147 7.57 -11.93 -10.48
C PHE A 147 8.58 -13.07 -10.71
N GLN A 148 8.13 -14.28 -11.05
CA GLN A 148 9.00 -15.44 -11.28
C GLN A 148 9.80 -15.37 -12.60
N GLN A 149 9.33 -14.64 -13.61
CA GLN A 149 10.06 -14.42 -14.87
C GLN A 149 11.19 -13.39 -14.75
N ARG A 150 11.42 -12.83 -13.55
CA ARG A 150 12.63 -12.08 -13.26
C ARG A 150 13.79 -13.07 -13.11
N TYR A 151 14.64 -13.10 -14.14
CA TYR A 151 15.88 -13.90 -14.35
C TYR A 151 15.70 -15.25 -15.05
#